data_AF-A0A4Q3WDG1-F1
#
_entry.id   AF-A0A4Q3WDG1-F1
#
_cell.length_a   1.000
_cell.length_b   1.000
_cell.length_c   1.000
_cell.angle_alpha   90.00
_cell.angle_beta   90.00
_cell.angle_gamma   90.00
#
_symmetry.space_group_name_H-M   'P 1'
#
loop_
_entity.id
_entity.type
_entity.pdbx_description
1 polymer ?
#
loop_
_entity_poly.entity_id
_entity_poly.type
_entity_poly.pdbx_seq_one_letter_code
_entity_poly.pdbx_strand_id
1 'polypeptide(L)'
;MRGEIGPAANDNTIGSGISPTPFAWRDPAKLPPREWLYGNHLIRKYVSATIAPGGVGKSTLVVADALAMASGKAIMGQHVQKPLRVWVWNGEDPADEMQRRVTAAMLHHRIRSCDIETRLFLDSGRDTPIRIGQTSPNGPQIAMPVIESLIVAIRDLEIDVLIA
;
A
#
# COMPACT_ATOMS: atom_id res chain seq x y z
N MET A 1 32.11 7.44 -44.57
CA MET A 1 31.01 8.38 -44.90
C MET A 1 29.76 7.87 -44.20
N ARG A 2 29.26 8.69 -43.27
CA ARG A 2 27.95 8.76 -42.62
C ARG A 2 26.97 7.59 -42.83
N GLY A 3 26.74 6.82 -41.77
CA GLY A 3 25.52 6.02 -41.62
C GLY A 3 24.37 6.95 -41.22
N GLU A 4 23.28 6.89 -41.99
CA GLU A 4 22.05 7.63 -41.73
C GLU A 4 21.34 7.07 -40.50
N ILE A 5 21.25 7.90 -39.47
CA ILE A 5 20.41 7.69 -38.30
C ILE A 5 18.98 8.05 -38.74
N GLY A 6 18.15 7.03 -38.97
CA GLY A 6 16.73 7.22 -39.20
C GLY A 6 16.07 7.88 -37.99
N PRO A 7 15.05 8.73 -38.18
CA PRO A 7 14.40 9.41 -37.06
C PRO A 7 13.74 8.39 -36.15
N ALA A 8 14.07 8.44 -34.86
CA ALA A 8 13.34 7.73 -33.83
C ALA A 8 11.89 8.24 -33.85
N ALA A 9 10.96 7.37 -34.23
CA ALA A 9 9.54 7.66 -34.17
C ALA A 9 9.16 7.85 -32.69
N ASN A 10 8.96 9.10 -32.29
CA ASN A 10 8.28 9.43 -31.05
C ASN A 10 6.82 9.02 -31.21
N ASP A 11 6.49 7.79 -30.86
CA ASP A 11 5.11 7.32 -30.75
C ASP A 11 4.47 7.88 -29.46
N ASN A 12 4.39 9.22 -29.40
CA ASN A 12 3.48 9.90 -28.50
C ASN A 12 2.09 9.78 -29.12
N THR A 13 1.46 8.60 -28.97
CA THR A 13 0.02 8.48 -29.17
C THR A 13 -0.65 9.51 -28.28
N ILE A 14 -1.19 10.56 -28.89
CA ILE A 14 -2.01 11.56 -28.22
C ILE A 14 -3.17 10.79 -27.59
N GLY A 15 -3.10 10.62 -26.26
CA GLY A 15 -4.14 9.96 -25.50
C GLY A 15 -5.49 10.59 -25.83
N SER A 16 -6.53 9.75 -25.96
CA SER A 16 -7.91 10.17 -26.22
C SER A 16 -8.22 11.43 -25.42
N GLY A 17 -8.60 12.51 -26.12
CA GLY A 17 -8.83 13.82 -25.51
C GLY A 17 -9.72 13.74 -24.27
N ILE A 18 -9.32 14.43 -23.20
CA ILE A 18 -10.07 14.46 -21.94
C ILE A 18 -11.39 15.20 -22.21
N SER A 19 -12.51 14.47 -22.12
CA SER A 19 -13.86 15.02 -22.25
C SER A 19 -14.62 14.86 -20.93
N PRO A 20 -15.31 15.89 -20.44
CA PRO A 20 -16.09 15.79 -19.21
C PRO A 20 -17.28 14.85 -19.40
N THR A 21 -17.43 13.88 -18.51
CA THR A 21 -18.60 12.99 -18.48
C THR A 21 -19.75 13.67 -17.72
N PRO A 22 -20.94 13.85 -18.31
CA PRO A 22 -22.10 14.39 -17.61
C PRO A 22 -22.48 13.51 -16.41
N PHE A 23 -22.91 14.14 -15.31
CA PHE A 23 -23.44 13.42 -14.17
C PHE A 23 -24.74 12.70 -14.55
N ALA A 24 -24.76 11.37 -14.39
CA ALA A 24 -25.97 10.57 -14.51
C ALA A 24 -26.47 10.25 -13.10
N TRP A 25 -27.64 10.79 -12.73
CA TRP A 25 -28.29 10.44 -11.49
C TRP A 25 -28.57 8.93 -11.44
N ARG A 26 -28.31 8.30 -10.29
CA ARG A 26 -28.62 6.90 -10.02
C ARG A 26 -29.40 6.81 -8.73
N ASP A 27 -30.35 5.88 -8.69
CA ASP A 27 -31.07 5.52 -7.49
C ASP A 27 -30.08 5.15 -6.36
N PRO A 28 -30.09 5.86 -5.21
CA PRO A 28 -29.19 5.59 -4.10
C PRO A 28 -29.24 4.14 -3.60
N ALA A 29 -30.39 3.46 -3.69
CA ALA A 29 -30.53 2.07 -3.27
C ALA A 29 -29.76 1.09 -4.17
N LYS A 30 -29.36 1.51 -5.37
CA LYS A 30 -28.59 0.71 -6.34
C LYS A 30 -27.09 1.00 -6.28
N LEU A 31 -26.65 1.93 -5.44
CA LEU A 31 -25.23 2.22 -5.26
C LEU A 31 -24.63 1.17 -4.30
N PRO A 32 -23.52 0.51 -4.66
CA PRO A 32 -22.88 -0.42 -3.74
C PRO A 32 -22.40 0.33 -2.48
N PRO A 33 -22.56 -0.25 -1.28
CA PRO A 33 -22.04 0.36 -0.07
C PRO A 33 -20.51 0.42 -0.09
N ARG A 34 -19.93 1.33 0.68
CA ARG A 34 -18.47 1.40 0.84
C ARG A 34 -17.97 0.15 1.56
N GLU A 35 -16.94 -0.46 1.00
CA GLU A 35 -16.23 -1.58 1.61
C GLU A 35 -15.18 -1.07 2.60
N TRP A 36 -15.62 -0.74 3.82
CA TRP A 36 -14.75 -0.30 4.90
C TRP A 36 -13.87 -1.44 5.41
N LEU A 37 -12.56 -1.21 5.48
CA LEU A 37 -11.59 -2.18 5.98
C LEU A 37 -11.24 -1.91 7.45
N TYR A 38 -11.01 -0.63 7.78
CA TYR A 38 -10.56 -0.22 9.11
C TYR A 38 -11.06 1.17 9.47
N GLY A 39 -11.80 1.25 10.58
CA GLY A 39 -12.47 2.47 11.01
C GLY A 39 -13.32 3.07 9.89
N ASN A 40 -13.24 4.40 9.76
CA ASN A 40 -13.92 5.17 8.71
C ASN A 40 -12.95 5.86 7.74
N HIS A 41 -11.72 5.32 7.57
CA HIS A 41 -10.69 5.97 6.75
C HIS A 41 -9.94 5.03 5.79
N LEU A 42 -10.03 3.70 5.97
CA LEU A 42 -9.54 2.73 4.99
C LEU A 42 -10.73 2.08 4.25
N ILE A 43 -10.81 2.33 2.94
CA ILE A 43 -11.84 1.81 2.03
C ILE A 43 -11.14 0.97 0.95
N ARG A 44 -11.69 -0.20 0.63
CA ARG A 44 -11.18 -1.04 -0.45
C ARG A 44 -11.14 -0.29 -1.79
N LYS A 45 -10.06 -0.47 -2.56
CA LYS A 45 -9.77 0.20 -3.86
C LYS A 45 -9.41 1.69 -3.76
N TYR A 46 -9.24 2.25 -2.56
CA TYR A 46 -8.78 3.62 -2.37
C TYR A 46 -7.32 3.64 -1.91
N VAL A 47 -6.61 4.68 -2.31
CA VAL A 47 -5.32 5.05 -1.71
C VAL A 47 -5.60 6.05 -0.60
N SER A 48 -5.15 5.73 0.62
CA SER A 48 -5.26 6.60 1.80
C SER A 48 -3.86 7.02 2.25
N ALA A 49 -3.75 8.20 2.85
CA ALA A 49 -2.48 8.70 3.38
C ALA A 49 -2.67 9.30 4.77
N THR A 50 -1.80 8.89 5.70
CA THR A 50 -1.67 9.49 7.03
C THR A 50 -0.45 10.41 7.03
N ILE A 51 -0.68 11.71 7.19
CA ILE A 51 0.36 12.73 7.12
C ILE A 51 0.54 13.35 8.51
N ALA A 52 1.77 13.32 9.00
CA ALA A 52 2.11 13.92 10.29
C ALA A 52 3.59 14.35 10.30
N PRO A 53 3.96 15.36 11.12
CA PRO A 53 5.36 15.74 11.33
C PRO A 53 6.24 14.58 11.83
N GLY A 54 7.56 14.73 11.72
CA GLY A 54 8.51 13.77 12.29
C GLY A 54 8.38 13.67 13.81
N GLY A 55 8.54 12.46 14.36
CA GLY A 55 8.59 12.23 15.81
C GLY A 55 7.25 12.24 16.55
N VAL A 56 6.12 12.47 15.88
CA VAL A 56 4.79 12.55 16.54
C VAL A 56 4.04 11.22 16.62
N GLY A 57 4.71 10.11 16.30
CA GLY A 57 4.15 8.76 16.48
C GLY A 57 3.49 8.12 15.26
N LYS A 58 3.65 8.67 14.05
CA LYS A 58 3.10 8.08 12.81
C LYS A 58 3.50 6.61 12.61
N SER A 59 4.79 6.29 12.74
CA SER A 59 5.28 4.93 12.57
C SER A 59 4.76 3.99 13.66
N THR A 60 4.62 4.49 14.90
CA THR A 60 4.02 3.73 16.00
C THR A 60 2.54 3.44 15.73
N LEU A 61 1.80 4.42 15.22
CA LEU A 61 0.40 4.26 14.83
C LEU A 61 0.25 3.20 13.73
N VAL A 62 1.11 3.25 12.70
CA VAL A 62 1.11 2.26 11.61
C VAL A 62 1.28 0.83 12.15
N VAL A 63 2.21 0.60 13.07
CA VAL A 63 2.42 -0.72 13.67
C VAL A 63 1.19 -1.17 14.46
N ALA A 64 0.62 -0.28 15.27
CA ALA A 64 -0.55 -0.61 16.08
C ALA A 64 -1.80 -0.88 15.22
N ASP A 65 -2.02 -0.09 14.17
CA ASP A 65 -3.12 -0.29 13.22
C ASP A 65 -2.94 -1.58 12.41
N ALA A 66 -1.72 -1.90 11.99
CA ALA A 66 -1.42 -3.17 11.32
C ALA A 66 -1.75 -4.38 12.22
N LEU A 67 -1.40 -4.31 13.50
CA LEU A 67 -1.76 -5.35 14.47
C LEU A 67 -3.27 -5.41 14.71
N ALA A 68 -3.95 -4.27 14.82
CA ALA A 68 -5.41 -4.21 14.98
C ALA A 68 -6.13 -4.89 13.81
N MET A 69 -5.73 -4.54 12.58
CA MET A 69 -6.26 -5.10 11.35
C MET A 69 -5.95 -6.59 11.20
N ALA A 70 -4.70 -7.01 11.41
CA ALA A 70 -4.29 -8.41 11.26
C ALA A 70 -4.93 -9.32 12.31
N SER A 71 -5.12 -8.80 13.53
CA SER A 71 -5.74 -9.56 14.63
C SER A 71 -7.27 -9.52 14.65
N GLY A 72 -7.88 -8.56 13.94
CA GLY A 72 -9.32 -8.30 14.03
C GLY A 72 -9.75 -7.69 15.36
N LYS A 73 -8.82 -7.18 16.18
CA LYS A 73 -9.10 -6.63 17.50
C LYS A 73 -9.08 -5.11 17.46
N ALA A 74 -10.04 -4.48 18.14
CA ALA A 74 -10.15 -3.02 18.25
C ALA A 74 -9.16 -2.42 19.28
N ILE A 75 -7.86 -2.78 19.22
CA ILE A 75 -6.84 -2.33 20.19
C ILE A 75 -6.56 -0.81 20.11
N MET A 76 -6.92 -0.18 18.99
CA MET A 76 -6.87 1.27 18.77
C MET A 76 -8.27 1.92 18.80
N GLY A 77 -9.29 1.22 19.29
CA GLY A 77 -10.68 1.69 19.32
C GLY A 77 -11.36 1.80 17.95
N GLN A 78 -10.68 1.41 16.87
CA GLN A 78 -11.24 1.38 15.52
C GLN A 78 -11.98 0.06 15.26
N HIS A 79 -13.06 0.14 14.52
CA HIS A 79 -13.79 -1.04 14.07
C HIS A 79 -13.01 -1.77 12.97
N VAL A 80 -12.88 -3.09 13.11
CA VAL A 80 -12.31 -4.00 12.12
C VAL A 80 -13.41 -4.99 11.75
N GLN A 81 -13.89 -5.00 10.50
CA GLN A 81 -15.01 -5.86 10.10
C GLN A 81 -14.68 -7.35 10.21
N LYS A 82 -13.45 -7.71 9.83
CA LYS A 82 -12.87 -9.06 9.89
C LYS A 82 -11.33 -8.94 9.94
N PRO A 83 -10.60 -9.94 10.47
CA PRO A 83 -9.15 -9.97 10.36
C PRO A 83 -8.70 -9.82 8.91
N LEU A 84 -7.72 -8.95 8.66
CA LEU A 84 -7.23 -8.59 7.33
C LEU A 84 -5.82 -9.12 7.10
N ARG A 85 -5.46 -9.33 5.84
CA ARG A 85 -4.07 -9.62 5.43
C ARG A 85 -3.35 -8.31 5.17
N VAL A 86 -2.44 -7.94 6.07
CA VAL A 86 -1.77 -6.64 6.11
C VAL A 86 -0.30 -6.81 5.80
N TRP A 87 0.18 -6.07 4.82
CA TRP A 87 1.59 -5.98 4.51
C TRP A 87 2.12 -4.61 4.92
N VAL A 88 3.07 -4.61 5.86
CA VAL A 88 3.82 -3.42 6.25
C VAL A 88 5.16 -3.46 5.53
N TRP A 89 5.36 -2.53 4.62
CA TRP A 89 6.65 -2.26 4.00
C TRP A 89 7.20 -0.96 4.59
N ASN A 90 8.45 -0.95 5.05
CA ASN A 90 9.06 0.25 5.60
C ASN A 90 10.34 0.61 4.83
N GLY A 91 10.35 1.77 4.18
CA GLY A 91 11.49 2.21 3.37
C GLY A 91 12.72 2.70 4.15
N GLU A 92 12.63 2.85 5.48
CA GLU A 92 13.62 3.59 6.28
C GLU A 92 14.42 2.70 7.24
N ASP A 93 13.75 1.87 8.01
CA ASP A 93 14.28 1.06 9.11
C ASP A 93 14.70 -0.36 8.66
N PRO A 94 15.73 -0.95 9.26
CA PRO A 94 16.11 -2.34 9.02
C PRO A 94 15.07 -3.33 9.59
N ALA A 95 15.07 -4.57 9.08
CA ALA A 95 14.11 -5.60 9.46
C ALA A 95 14.12 -5.94 10.97
N ASP A 96 15.29 -5.93 11.61
CA ASP A 96 15.42 -6.22 13.05
C ASP A 96 14.73 -5.16 13.92
N GLU A 97 14.82 -3.89 13.53
CA GLU A 97 14.14 -2.79 14.22
C GLU A 97 12.63 -2.87 14.05
N MET A 98 12.15 -3.18 12.84
CA MET A 98 10.72 -3.42 12.63
C MET A 98 10.21 -4.59 13.48
N GLN A 99 10.96 -5.69 13.52
CA GLN A 99 10.63 -6.87 14.33
C GLN A 99 10.52 -6.48 15.82
N ARG A 100 11.45 -5.67 16.34
CA ARG A 100 11.42 -5.15 17.72
C ARG A 100 10.15 -4.34 17.97
N ARG A 101 9.81 -3.39 17.09
CA ARG A 101 8.64 -2.52 17.25
C ARG A 101 7.33 -3.30 17.22
N VAL A 102 7.17 -4.21 16.25
CA VAL A 102 5.99 -5.07 16.16
C VAL A 102 5.87 -5.94 17.40
N THR A 103 6.96 -6.60 17.82
CA THR A 103 6.95 -7.47 19.02
C THR A 103 6.62 -6.67 20.28
N ALA A 104 7.19 -5.48 20.45
CA ALA A 104 6.88 -4.61 21.58
C ALA A 104 5.41 -4.19 21.61
N ALA A 105 4.84 -3.82 20.45
CA ALA A 105 3.43 -3.49 20.34
C ALA A 105 2.52 -4.71 20.62
N MET A 106 2.91 -5.90 20.15
CA MET A 106 2.20 -7.14 20.47
C MET A 106 2.16 -7.40 21.98
N LEU A 107 3.29 -7.23 22.68
CA LEU A 107 3.35 -7.38 24.15
C LEU A 107 2.47 -6.35 24.84
N HIS A 108 2.55 -5.07 24.44
CA HIS A 108 1.77 -3.99 25.02
C HIS A 108 0.26 -4.22 24.88
N HIS A 109 -0.19 -4.64 23.70
CA HIS A 109 -1.61 -4.85 23.40
C HIS A 109 -2.09 -6.30 23.63
N ARG A 110 -1.23 -7.17 24.17
CA ARG A 110 -1.52 -8.59 24.43
C ARG A 110 -2.02 -9.34 23.18
N ILE A 111 -1.38 -9.07 22.05
CA ILE A 111 -1.56 -9.80 20.79
C ILE A 111 -0.65 -11.02 20.79
N ARG A 112 -1.20 -12.20 20.55
CA ARG A 112 -0.45 -13.44 20.43
C ARG A 112 -0.08 -13.68 18.97
N SER A 113 0.98 -14.46 18.73
CA SER A 113 1.39 -14.84 17.39
C SER A 113 0.24 -15.45 16.57
N CYS A 114 -0.52 -16.37 17.15
CA CYS A 114 -1.69 -17.01 16.50
C CYS A 114 -2.79 -16.02 16.08
N ASP A 115 -2.85 -14.84 16.71
CA ASP A 115 -3.84 -13.82 16.36
C ASP A 115 -3.50 -13.13 15.03
N ILE A 116 -2.23 -13.13 14.61
CA ILE A 116 -1.74 -12.46 13.38
C ILE A 116 -1.06 -13.39 12.38
N GLU A 117 -0.86 -14.65 12.76
CA GLU A 117 -0.22 -15.68 11.95
C GLU A 117 -0.92 -15.79 10.59
N THR A 118 -0.13 -15.91 9.52
CA THR A 118 -0.54 -15.88 8.10
C THR A 118 -1.18 -14.58 7.61
N ARG A 119 -1.33 -13.56 8.46
CA ARG A 119 -2.02 -12.30 8.13
C ARG A 119 -1.14 -11.06 8.16
N LEU A 120 -0.10 -11.02 8.99
CA LEU A 120 0.85 -9.90 9.01
C LEU A 120 2.11 -10.26 8.21
N PHE A 121 2.43 -9.42 7.23
CA PHE A 121 3.65 -9.47 6.43
C PHE A 121 4.48 -8.21 6.72
N LEU A 122 5.80 -8.35 6.82
CA LEU A 122 6.68 -7.29 7.30
C LEU A 122 7.98 -7.29 6.51
N ASP A 123 8.22 -6.24 5.73
CA ASP A 123 9.41 -6.11 4.86
C ASP A 123 10.10 -4.76 5.00
N SER A 124 11.43 -4.78 5.07
CA SER A 124 12.25 -3.57 5.03
C SER A 124 12.60 -3.25 3.58
N GLY A 125 12.45 -2.00 3.19
CA GLY A 125 12.92 -1.47 1.90
C GLY A 125 14.43 -1.50 1.75
N ARG A 126 15.20 -1.72 2.84
CA ARG A 126 16.65 -1.96 2.78
C ARG A 126 16.98 -3.32 2.19
N ASP A 127 16.10 -4.31 2.41
CA ASP A 127 16.28 -5.69 1.96
C ASP A 127 15.43 -5.98 0.70
N THR A 128 14.19 -5.48 0.68
CA THR A 128 13.19 -5.63 -0.40
C THR A 128 12.85 -4.27 -1.00
N PRO A 129 13.69 -3.67 -1.85
CA PRO A 129 13.48 -2.31 -2.36
C PRO A 129 12.34 -2.24 -3.39
N ILE A 130 11.26 -1.52 -3.06
CA ILE A 130 10.18 -1.18 -4.01
C ILE A 130 10.48 0.18 -4.66
N ARG A 131 11.23 0.17 -5.77
CA ARG A 131 11.60 1.39 -6.52
C ARG A 131 10.75 1.53 -7.78
N ILE A 132 9.70 2.35 -7.70
CA ILE A 132 8.74 2.55 -8.80
C ILE A 132 9.27 3.53 -9.86
N GLY A 133 10.19 4.43 -9.50
CA GLY A 133 10.85 5.36 -10.43
C GLY A 133 12.33 5.03 -10.59
N GLN A 134 12.83 5.11 -11.83
CA GLN A 134 14.24 4.97 -12.18
C GLN A 134 14.67 6.14 -13.05
N THR A 135 15.85 6.69 -12.80
CA THR A 135 16.46 7.68 -13.69
C THR A 135 17.07 6.98 -14.88
N SER A 136 16.67 7.35 -16.09
CA SER A 136 17.29 6.89 -17.35
C SER A 136 17.94 8.08 -18.09
N PRO A 137 18.84 7.83 -19.06
CA PRO A 137 19.35 8.87 -19.94
C PRO A 137 18.25 9.65 -20.69
N ASN A 138 17.08 9.02 -20.87
CA ASN A 138 15.91 9.61 -21.53
C ASN A 138 14.93 10.22 -20.51
N GLY A 139 15.35 10.43 -19.26
CA GLY A 139 14.54 10.98 -18.18
C GLY A 139 14.01 9.91 -17.21
N PRO A 140 13.19 10.31 -16.22
CA PRO A 140 12.58 9.38 -15.27
C PRO A 140 11.68 8.38 -15.99
N GLN A 141 11.86 7.10 -15.69
CA GLN A 141 11.02 6.01 -16.18
C GLN A 141 10.36 5.27 -15.02
N ILE A 142 9.18 4.73 -15.27
CA ILE A 142 8.48 3.87 -14.31
C ILE A 142 9.04 2.46 -14.43
N ALA A 143 9.43 1.87 -13.30
CA ALA A 143 9.91 0.50 -13.21
C ALA A 143 8.74 -0.49 -13.28
N MET A 144 8.18 -0.69 -14.48
CA MET A 144 7.03 -1.58 -14.68
C MET A 144 7.22 -3.01 -14.11
N PRO A 145 8.40 -3.65 -14.23
CA PRO A 145 8.60 -4.99 -13.67
C PRO A 145 8.43 -5.05 -12.14
N VAL A 146 8.78 -3.98 -11.43
CA VAL A 146 8.58 -3.88 -9.97
C VAL A 146 7.10 -3.75 -9.65
N ILE A 147 6.35 -2.96 -10.43
CA ILE A 147 4.89 -2.83 -10.27
C ILE A 147 4.20 -4.16 -10.54
N GLU A 148 4.57 -4.87 -11.60
CA GLU A 148 3.99 -6.18 -11.93
C GLU A 148 4.26 -7.19 -10.82
N SER A 149 5.50 -7.25 -10.32
CA SER A 149 5.87 -8.12 -9.20
C SER A 149 5.09 -7.77 -7.92
N LEU A 150 4.89 -6.47 -7.65
CA LEU A 150 4.10 -6.00 -6.52
C LEU A 150 2.63 -6.44 -6.65
N ILE A 151 2.05 -6.31 -7.84
CA ILE A 151 0.67 -6.74 -8.13
C ILE A 151 0.53 -8.26 -7.95
N VAL A 152 1.49 -9.04 -8.43
CA VAL A 152 1.51 -10.50 -8.26
C VAL A 152 1.57 -10.85 -6.78
N ALA A 153 2.50 -10.28 -6.02
CA ALA A 153 2.63 -10.56 -4.58
C ALA A 153 1.34 -10.22 -3.80
N ILE A 154 0.73 -9.05 -4.08
CA ILE A 154 -0.54 -8.63 -3.48
C ILE A 154 -1.66 -9.61 -3.80
N ARG A 155 -1.73 -10.12 -5.04
CA ARG A 155 -2.78 -11.06 -5.47
C ARG A 155 -2.58 -12.45 -4.91
N ASP A 156 -1.37 -13.00 -5.02
CA ASP A 156 -1.04 -14.36 -4.59
C ASP A 156 -1.18 -14.54 -3.08
N LEU A 157 -0.80 -13.50 -2.32
CA LEU A 157 -0.96 -13.45 -0.89
C LEU A 157 -2.28 -12.80 -0.47
N GLU A 158 -3.21 -12.50 -1.38
CA GLU A 158 -4.51 -11.88 -1.09
C GLU A 158 -4.42 -10.71 -0.09
N ILE A 159 -3.43 -9.83 -0.28
CA ILE A 159 -3.19 -8.69 0.62
C ILE A 159 -4.39 -7.72 0.55
N ASP A 160 -5.00 -7.47 1.71
CA ASP A 160 -6.11 -6.53 1.84
C ASP A 160 -5.60 -5.08 1.93
N VAL A 161 -4.49 -4.88 2.64
CA VAL A 161 -3.91 -3.56 2.91
C VAL A 161 -2.38 -3.63 2.83
N LEU A 162 -1.80 -2.85 1.93
CA LEU A 162 -0.37 -2.52 1.92
C LEU A 162 -0.17 -1.15 2.57
N ILE A 163 0.69 -1.07 3.58
CA ILE A 163 1.15 0.19 4.19
C ILE A 163 2.63 0.37 3.81
N ALA A 164 2.98 1.53 3.28
CA ALA A 164 4.32 1.86 2.78
C ALA A 164 4.79 3.24 3.25
#